data_AF-A0A0U2YV04-F1
#
_entry.id   AF-A0A0U2YV04-F1
#
_cell.length_a   1.000
_cell.length_b   1.000
_cell.length_c   1.000
_cell.angle_alpha   90.00
_cell.angle_beta   90.00
_cell.angle_gamma   90.00
#
_symmetry.space_group_name_H-M   'P 1'
#
loop_
_entity.id
_entity.type
_entity.pdbx_description
1 polymer ?
#
loop_
_entity_poly.entity_id
_entity_poly.type
_entity_poly.pdbx_seq_one_letter_code
_entity_poly.pdbx_strand_id
1 'polypeptide(L)'
;MPARGARGDAVSTRRGARVPYVLHFEARTVVLGEPAHLEELDALLRAGGTETRPTHWHGMSAGEPGAALNSVGTDLTAAQFWDRVDAGVFATARWPADLEDPLYLPAPPVWLQRARAWEYDPLAPALGAAPPGGWLRVPGWAGTENDDAGSPVGLLQLTDPDSFWVLGADADVLEVAELCKELALFRLGFDRLSAYFGPDDRIGCLRLPLICREPLEDELIARGTDIEPRFWE
;
A
#
# COMPACT_ATOMS: atom_id res chain seq x y z
N MET A 1 10.26 50.84 -1.27
CA MET A 1 10.81 49.63 -0.64
C MET A 1 9.78 49.07 0.35
N PRO A 2 8.90 48.15 -0.06
CA PRO A 2 8.08 47.36 0.85
C PRO A 2 8.64 45.93 0.99
N ALA A 3 8.36 45.33 2.14
CA ALA A 3 8.90 44.08 2.63
C ALA A 3 8.51 42.86 1.77
N ARG A 4 9.50 41.98 1.50
CA ARG A 4 9.29 40.60 1.03
C ARG A 4 8.99 39.72 2.24
N GLY A 5 7.81 39.10 2.26
CA GLY A 5 7.42 38.10 3.26
C GLY A 5 6.21 37.30 2.79
N ALA A 6 6.22 35.99 3.10
CA ALA A 6 5.29 34.91 2.70
C ALA A 6 5.41 34.51 1.21
N ARG A 7 6.37 33.65 0.86
CA ARG A 7 6.24 32.17 0.86
C ARG A 7 4.86 31.73 0.37
N GLY A 8 4.83 31.20 -0.86
CA GLY A 8 3.66 30.59 -1.46
C GLY A 8 3.14 29.49 -0.55
N ASP A 9 1.90 29.67 -0.10
CA ASP A 9 1.12 28.60 0.46
C ASP A 9 0.96 27.55 -0.65
N ALA A 10 1.73 26.48 -0.50
CA ALA A 10 1.56 25.27 -1.26
C ALA A 10 0.10 24.82 -1.12
N VAL A 11 -0.47 24.45 -2.25
CA VAL A 11 -1.79 23.85 -2.41
C VAL A 11 -1.96 22.71 -1.40
N SER A 12 -2.55 23.03 -0.24
CA SER A 12 -2.99 22.07 0.76
C SER A 12 -4.46 21.78 0.49
N THR A 13 -4.72 21.01 -0.56
CA THR A 13 -6.01 20.40 -0.81
C THR A 13 -5.96 18.99 -0.22
N ARG A 14 -6.62 18.81 0.93
CA ARG A 14 -6.93 17.54 1.62
C ARG A 14 -6.43 16.28 0.90
N ARG A 15 -5.16 15.91 1.08
CA ARG A 15 -4.72 14.53 0.84
C ARG A 15 -5.46 13.67 1.86
N GLY A 16 -6.15 12.63 1.40
CA GLY A 16 -6.61 11.57 2.30
C GLY A 16 -5.42 11.10 3.15
N ALA A 17 -5.67 10.68 4.39
CA ALA A 17 -4.60 10.12 5.21
C ALA A 17 -4.01 8.93 4.45
N ARG A 18 -2.72 9.00 4.08
CA ARG A 18 -2.07 7.95 3.30
C ARG A 18 -2.00 6.69 4.14
N VAL A 19 -2.76 5.67 3.75
CA VAL A 19 -2.82 4.37 4.41
C VAL A 19 -1.89 3.39 3.71
N PRO A 20 -1.19 2.53 4.46
CA PRO A 20 -0.24 1.60 3.88
C PRO A 20 -0.93 0.47 3.11
N TYR A 21 -0.14 -0.16 2.24
CA TYR A 21 -0.47 -1.40 1.54
C TYR A 21 0.15 -2.56 2.33
N VAL A 22 -0.67 -3.49 2.79
CA VAL A 22 -0.24 -4.74 3.43
C VAL A 22 -0.32 -5.84 2.39
N LEU A 23 0.82 -6.42 2.05
CA LEU A 23 0.96 -7.40 0.97
C LEU A 23 1.35 -8.74 1.56
N HIS A 24 0.46 -9.73 1.43
CA HIS A 24 0.68 -11.09 1.85
C HIS A 24 1.09 -11.94 0.65
N PHE A 25 2.25 -12.58 0.74
CA PHE A 25 2.77 -13.44 -0.30
C PHE A 25 3.36 -14.67 0.35
N GLU A 26 2.75 -15.83 0.11
CA GLU A 26 3.12 -17.09 0.75
C GLU A 26 3.12 -16.97 2.30
N ALA A 27 4.24 -17.28 2.95
CA ALA A 27 4.43 -17.15 4.39
C ALA A 27 5.13 -15.83 4.77
N ARG A 28 4.94 -14.77 3.98
CA ARG A 28 5.54 -13.47 4.22
C ARG A 28 4.52 -12.35 4.11
N THR A 29 4.74 -11.32 4.90
CA THR A 29 3.96 -10.08 4.85
C THR A 29 4.91 -8.91 4.69
N VAL A 30 4.64 -8.05 3.71
CA VAL A 30 5.38 -6.81 3.46
C VAL A 30 4.41 -5.64 3.54
N VAL A 31 4.76 -4.63 4.32
CA VAL A 31 3.99 -3.39 4.41
C VAL A 31 4.74 -2.26 3.71
N LEU A 32 4.05 -1.57 2.80
CA LEU A 32 4.53 -0.40 2.05
C LEU A 32 3.72 0.82 2.46
N GLY A 33 4.35 1.98 2.61
CA GLY A 33 3.64 3.21 2.90
C GLY A 33 4.53 4.34 3.40
N GLU A 34 3.92 5.26 4.14
CA GLU A 34 4.60 6.42 4.72
C GLU A 34 5.64 6.00 5.78
N PRO A 35 6.85 6.59 5.77
CA PRO A 35 7.92 6.19 6.69
C PRO A 35 7.53 6.21 8.16
N ALA A 36 6.79 7.21 8.61
CA ALA A 36 6.37 7.32 10.01
C ALA A 36 5.43 6.18 10.44
N HIS A 37 4.52 5.75 9.56
CA HIS A 37 3.66 4.60 9.82
C HIS A 37 4.47 3.30 9.85
N LEU A 38 5.46 3.17 8.96
CA LEU A 38 6.34 2.01 8.93
C LEU A 38 7.23 1.92 10.17
N GLU A 39 7.72 3.05 10.69
CA GLU A 39 8.53 3.09 11.92
C GLU A 39 7.70 2.67 13.14
N GLU A 40 6.47 3.18 13.25
CA GLU A 40 5.53 2.79 14.29
C GLU A 40 5.18 1.29 14.19
N LEU A 41 4.93 0.79 12.97
CA LEU A 41 4.68 -0.64 12.73
C LEU A 41 5.86 -1.52 13.14
N ASP A 42 7.08 -1.14 12.73
CA ASP A 42 8.30 -1.89 13.03
C ASP A 42 8.49 -2.01 14.55
N ALA A 43 8.33 -0.91 15.29
CA ALA A 43 8.41 -0.90 16.74
C ALA A 43 7.33 -1.79 17.38
N LEU A 44 6.09 -1.72 16.88
CA LEU A 44 4.95 -2.48 17.37
C LEU A 44 5.14 -4.00 17.15
N LEU A 45 5.56 -4.42 15.96
CA LEU A 45 5.85 -5.82 15.65
C LEU A 45 7.01 -6.38 16.48
N ARG A 46 8.08 -5.60 16.66
CA ARG A 46 9.22 -5.97 17.53
C ARG A 46 8.80 -6.09 18.99
N ALA A 47 7.94 -5.21 19.49
CA ALA A 47 7.39 -5.32 20.83
C ALA A 47 6.53 -6.60 21.00
N GLY A 48 5.83 -7.03 19.95
CA GLY A 48 5.15 -8.32 19.86
C GLY A 48 6.06 -9.54 19.66
N GLY A 49 7.38 -9.36 19.74
CA GLY A 49 8.37 -10.43 19.60
C GLY A 49 8.55 -10.94 18.17
N THR A 50 8.28 -10.10 17.17
CA THR A 50 8.45 -10.44 15.74
C THR A 50 9.77 -9.89 15.23
N GLU A 51 10.54 -10.71 14.51
CA GLU A 51 11.68 -10.24 13.74
C GLU A 51 11.19 -9.55 12.46
N THR A 52 11.64 -8.31 12.25
CA THR A 52 11.27 -7.49 11.11
C THR A 52 12.46 -7.25 10.19
N ARG A 53 12.16 -7.04 8.90
CA ARG A 53 13.13 -6.75 7.84
C ARG A 53 12.79 -5.41 7.19
N PRO A 54 13.14 -4.28 7.83
CA PRO A 54 12.92 -2.97 7.25
C PRO A 54 13.83 -2.73 6.05
N THR A 55 13.31 -2.05 5.02
CA THR A 55 14.11 -1.50 3.92
C THR A 55 14.00 0.02 3.90
N HIS A 56 14.98 0.70 3.32
CA HIS A 56 15.01 2.16 3.23
C HIS A 56 15.05 2.59 1.76
N TRP A 57 14.62 3.82 1.52
CA TRP A 57 14.72 4.46 0.21
C TRP A 57 16.16 4.57 -0.28
N HIS A 58 16.35 4.56 -1.61
CA HIS A 58 17.64 4.80 -2.29
C HIS A 58 18.81 3.92 -1.81
N GLY A 59 18.53 2.71 -1.35
CA GLY A 59 19.55 1.81 -0.80
C GLY A 59 20.24 2.33 0.47
N MET A 60 19.65 3.33 1.14
CA MET A 60 20.20 3.91 2.36
C MET A 60 20.23 2.89 3.50
N SER A 61 21.20 3.04 4.38
CA SER A 61 21.35 2.20 5.57
C SER A 61 20.72 2.84 6.81
N ALA A 62 20.30 2.00 7.75
CA ALA A 62 19.81 2.45 9.06
C ALA A 62 20.88 3.31 9.75
N GLY A 63 20.57 4.59 10.01
CA GLY A 63 21.47 5.54 10.67
C GLY A 63 22.07 6.61 9.74
N GLU A 64 21.83 6.53 8.43
CA GLU A 64 22.20 7.61 7.52
C GLU A 64 21.25 8.82 7.69
N PRO A 65 21.75 10.08 7.68
CA PRO A 65 20.91 11.25 7.78
C PRO A 65 19.87 11.30 6.66
N GLY A 66 18.58 11.26 7.02
CA GLY A 66 17.48 11.24 6.06
C GLY A 66 17.07 9.84 5.58
N ALA A 67 17.67 8.77 6.11
CA ALA A 67 17.18 7.41 5.89
C ALA A 67 15.75 7.29 6.41
N ALA A 68 14.82 7.00 5.50
CA ALA A 68 13.41 6.82 5.78
C ALA A 68 12.99 5.42 5.34
N LEU A 69 12.13 4.76 6.13
CA LEU A 69 11.64 3.44 5.79
C LEU A 69 10.84 3.46 4.48
N ASN A 70 11.11 2.48 3.65
CA ASN A 70 10.39 2.20 2.42
C ASN A 70 9.42 1.03 2.59
N SER A 71 9.83 0.01 3.35
CA SER A 71 8.96 -1.14 3.68
C SER A 71 9.33 -1.79 5.00
N VAL A 72 8.40 -2.55 5.57
CA VAL A 72 8.64 -3.46 6.70
C VAL A 72 8.19 -4.86 6.29
N GLY A 73 9.13 -5.80 6.19
CA GLY A 73 8.85 -7.21 5.89
C GLY A 73 8.87 -8.11 7.14
N THR A 74 8.09 -9.19 7.11
CA THR A 74 8.08 -10.26 8.13
C THR A 74 7.94 -11.63 7.46
N ASP A 75 8.44 -12.68 8.11
CA ASP A 75 8.18 -14.08 7.72
C ASP A 75 6.92 -14.62 8.41
N LEU A 76 5.81 -13.88 8.30
CA LEU A 76 4.51 -14.23 8.86
C LEU A 76 3.46 -14.30 7.74
N THR A 77 2.58 -15.30 7.84
CA THR A 77 1.32 -15.33 7.07
C THR A 77 0.39 -14.18 7.48
N ALA A 78 -0.66 -13.90 6.71
CA ALA A 78 -1.62 -12.85 7.01
C ALA A 78 -2.21 -12.96 8.42
N ALA A 79 -2.71 -14.13 8.80
CA ALA A 79 -3.29 -14.36 10.13
C ALA A 79 -2.25 -14.14 11.24
N GLN A 80 -1.06 -14.71 11.09
CA GLN A 80 0.01 -14.54 12.07
C GLN A 80 0.47 -13.09 12.18
N PHE A 81 0.52 -12.34 11.07
CA PHE A 81 0.90 -10.94 11.06
C PHE A 81 -0.06 -10.11 11.91
N TRP A 82 -1.38 -10.27 11.71
CA TRP A 82 -2.38 -9.53 12.48
C TRP A 82 -2.40 -9.93 13.96
N ASP A 83 -2.25 -11.22 14.28
CA ASP A 83 -2.10 -11.69 15.66
C ASP A 83 -0.90 -11.02 16.36
N ARG A 84 0.20 -10.81 15.63
CA ARG A 84 1.40 -10.16 16.16
C ARG A 84 1.28 -8.65 16.27
N VAL A 85 0.51 -8.02 15.38
CA VAL A 85 0.10 -6.63 15.55
C VAL A 85 -0.67 -6.48 16.86
N ASP A 86 -1.66 -7.33 17.11
CA ASP A 86 -2.41 -7.31 18.36
C ASP A 86 -1.54 -7.55 19.59
N ALA A 87 -0.66 -8.56 19.54
CA ALA A 87 0.27 -8.81 20.63
C ALA A 87 1.16 -7.58 20.93
N GLY A 88 1.64 -6.90 19.89
CA GLY A 88 2.43 -5.67 20.01
C GLY A 88 1.65 -4.50 20.61
N VAL A 89 0.40 -4.31 20.19
CA VAL A 89 -0.53 -3.32 20.76
C VAL A 89 -0.73 -3.56 22.26
N PHE A 90 -0.98 -4.79 22.67
CA PHE A 90 -1.15 -5.14 24.08
C PHE A 90 0.15 -5.00 24.88
N ALA A 91 1.30 -5.36 24.30
CA ALA A 91 2.61 -5.23 24.94
C ALA A 91 3.01 -3.77 25.18
N THR A 92 2.56 -2.86 24.31
CA THR A 92 2.87 -1.43 24.40
C THR A 92 1.79 -0.61 25.11
N ALA A 93 0.64 -1.23 25.42
CA ALA A 93 -0.48 -0.57 26.07
C ALA A 93 -0.11 -0.04 27.45
N ARG A 94 -0.55 1.19 27.73
CA ARG A 94 -0.48 1.77 29.08
C ARG A 94 -1.73 1.38 29.84
N TRP A 95 -1.59 0.37 30.70
CA TRP A 95 -2.66 -0.07 31.56
C TRP A 95 -2.92 0.95 32.67
N PRO A 96 -4.19 1.21 33.02
CA PRO A 96 -4.51 2.10 34.13
C PRO A 96 -3.93 1.54 35.43
N ALA A 97 -3.40 2.43 36.27
CA ALA A 97 -2.85 2.06 37.57
C ALA A 97 -3.96 1.85 38.61
N ASP A 98 -5.10 2.52 38.42
CA ASP A 98 -6.30 2.38 39.25
C ASP A 98 -7.32 1.45 38.59
N LEU A 99 -7.93 0.58 39.39
CA LEU A 99 -8.94 -0.38 38.93
C LEU A 99 -10.34 0.26 38.79
N GLU A 100 -10.52 1.48 39.31
CA GLU A 100 -11.77 2.24 39.15
C GLU A 100 -11.84 3.04 37.83
N ASP A 101 -10.69 3.21 37.15
CA ASP A 101 -10.64 3.88 35.85
C ASP A 101 -11.25 3.01 34.74
N PRO A 102 -11.95 3.62 33.75
CA PRO A 102 -12.52 2.88 32.63
C PRO A 102 -11.43 2.18 31.83
N LEU A 103 -11.54 0.86 31.72
CA LEU A 103 -10.65 0.03 30.93
C LEU A 103 -11.07 0.05 29.47
N TYR A 104 -10.19 0.55 28.60
CA TYR A 104 -10.34 0.43 27.15
C TYR A 104 -9.40 -0.65 26.63
N LEU A 105 -9.91 -1.54 25.78
CA LEU A 105 -9.06 -2.47 25.06
C LEU A 105 -8.14 -1.68 24.13
N PRO A 106 -6.83 -1.92 24.16
CA PRO A 106 -5.91 -1.24 23.27
C PRO A 106 -6.21 -1.71 21.83
N ALA A 107 -6.14 -0.77 20.89
CA ALA A 107 -6.38 -1.02 19.48
C ALA A 107 -5.16 -0.56 18.67
N PRO A 108 -4.91 -1.13 17.49
CA PRO A 108 -3.88 -0.63 16.60
C PRO A 108 -4.09 0.85 16.25
N PRO A 109 -3.04 1.57 15.80
CA PRO A 109 -3.20 2.94 15.31
C PRO A 109 -4.28 3.05 14.22
N VAL A 110 -5.02 4.16 14.19
CA VAL A 110 -6.15 4.36 13.24
C VAL A 110 -5.72 4.17 11.78
N TRP A 111 -4.49 4.57 11.43
CA TRP A 111 -3.98 4.38 10.07
C TRP A 111 -3.79 2.90 9.73
N LEU A 112 -3.42 2.05 10.69
CA LEU A 112 -3.22 0.60 10.51
C LEU A 112 -4.56 -0.13 10.45
N GLN A 113 -5.56 0.33 11.22
CA GLN A 113 -6.92 -0.16 11.12
C GLN A 113 -7.54 0.11 9.73
N ARG A 114 -7.09 1.17 9.05
CA ARG A 114 -7.48 1.54 7.67
C ARG A 114 -6.50 1.05 6.61
N ALA A 115 -5.49 0.27 6.99
CA ALA A 115 -4.53 -0.26 6.03
C ALA A 115 -5.25 -1.21 5.07
N ARG A 116 -4.87 -1.12 3.80
CA ARG A 116 -5.47 -1.93 2.75
C ARG A 116 -4.63 -3.19 2.53
N ALA A 117 -5.28 -4.34 2.40
CA ALA A 117 -4.60 -5.63 2.39
C ALA A 117 -4.84 -6.42 1.11
N TRP A 118 -3.79 -7.02 0.56
CA TRP A 118 -3.85 -7.92 -0.58
C TRP A 118 -3.08 -9.20 -0.31
N GLU A 119 -3.57 -10.30 -0.86
CA GLU A 119 -2.88 -11.59 -0.87
C GLU A 119 -2.62 -12.00 -2.31
N TYR A 120 -1.41 -12.46 -2.60
CA TYR A 120 -1.10 -12.99 -3.91
C TYR A 120 -1.63 -14.41 -4.06
N ASP A 121 -2.53 -14.61 -5.02
CA ASP A 121 -3.01 -15.93 -5.41
C ASP A 121 -2.40 -16.31 -6.76
N PRO A 122 -1.54 -17.36 -6.84
CA PRO A 122 -0.92 -17.81 -8.08
C PRO A 122 -1.93 -18.37 -9.10
N LEU A 123 -3.16 -18.67 -8.68
CA LEU A 123 -4.23 -19.20 -9.50
C LEU A 123 -5.27 -18.14 -9.89
N ALA A 124 -5.11 -16.90 -9.43
CA ALA A 124 -6.04 -15.81 -9.75
C ALA A 124 -6.20 -15.69 -11.28
N PRO A 125 -7.45 -15.73 -11.79
CA PRO A 125 -7.70 -15.67 -13.22
C PRO A 125 -7.33 -14.29 -13.77
N ALA A 126 -6.65 -14.30 -14.92
CA ALA A 126 -6.29 -13.09 -15.64
C ALA A 126 -7.25 -12.86 -16.82
N LEU A 127 -7.76 -11.64 -16.96
CA LEU A 127 -8.40 -11.14 -18.16
C LEU A 127 -7.43 -10.20 -18.87
N GLY A 128 -6.73 -10.72 -19.87
CA GLY A 128 -5.74 -9.97 -20.63
C GLY A 128 -4.63 -10.85 -21.19
N ALA A 129 -3.47 -10.25 -21.45
CA ALA A 129 -2.33 -10.91 -22.08
C ALA A 129 -1.42 -11.69 -21.09
N ALA A 130 -1.52 -11.44 -19.79
CA ALA A 130 -0.68 -12.05 -18.76
C ALA A 130 -1.18 -13.43 -18.33
N PRO A 131 -0.28 -14.29 -17.79
CA PRO A 131 -0.68 -15.55 -17.17
C PRO A 131 -1.46 -15.32 -15.85
N PRO A 132 -2.15 -16.37 -15.34
CA PRO A 132 -2.71 -16.37 -13.99
C PRO A 132 -1.68 -16.03 -12.92
N GLY A 133 -2.16 -15.53 -11.77
CA GLY A 133 -1.34 -15.11 -10.65
C GLY A 133 -1.43 -13.62 -10.39
N GLY A 134 -2.17 -13.20 -9.36
CA GLY A 134 -2.50 -11.80 -9.11
C GLY A 134 -2.75 -11.48 -7.65
N TRP A 135 -2.76 -10.18 -7.34
CA TRP A 135 -3.02 -9.67 -5.99
C TRP A 135 -4.52 -9.49 -5.77
N LEU A 136 -5.08 -10.31 -4.89
CA LEU A 136 -6.49 -10.30 -4.53
C LEU A 136 -6.70 -9.52 -3.24
N ARG A 137 -7.80 -8.80 -3.18
CA ARG A 137 -8.19 -8.06 -1.98
C ARG A 137 -8.47 -9.05 -0.86
N VAL A 138 -7.95 -8.78 0.33
CA VAL A 138 -8.33 -9.47 1.56
C VAL A 138 -8.70 -8.45 2.63
N PRO A 139 -9.53 -8.81 3.62
CA PRO A 139 -9.87 -7.88 4.69
C PRO A 139 -8.62 -7.45 5.47
N GLY A 140 -8.56 -6.16 5.81
CA GLY A 140 -7.57 -5.63 6.76
C GLY A 140 -7.87 -6.07 8.20
N TRP A 141 -7.13 -5.51 9.16
CA TRP A 141 -7.19 -5.90 10.59
C TRP A 141 -8.63 -5.95 11.17
N ALA A 142 -9.44 -4.91 10.94
CA ALA A 142 -10.80 -4.82 11.50
C ALA A 142 -11.88 -5.43 10.58
N GLY A 143 -11.48 -6.30 9.64
CA GLY A 143 -12.36 -6.67 8.53
C GLY A 143 -12.63 -5.49 7.58
N THR A 144 -11.77 -4.46 7.62
CA THR A 144 -11.87 -3.27 6.78
C THR A 144 -11.64 -3.67 5.33
N GLU A 145 -12.61 -3.34 4.48
CA GLU A 145 -12.56 -3.62 3.05
C GLU A 145 -11.72 -2.56 2.32
N ASN A 146 -11.19 -2.93 1.16
CA ASN A 146 -10.33 -2.07 0.34
C ASN A 146 -11.13 -1.10 -0.56
N ASP A 147 -12.41 -0.88 -0.24
CA ASP A 147 -13.39 -0.26 -1.13
C ASP A 147 -13.44 1.27 -1.00
N ASP A 148 -12.78 1.82 0.00
CA ASP A 148 -12.76 3.26 0.30
C ASP A 148 -11.96 4.05 -0.76
N ALA A 149 -12.70 4.65 -1.70
CA ALA A 149 -12.16 5.54 -2.74
C ALA A 149 -11.53 6.82 -2.16
N GLY A 150 -10.59 7.42 -2.90
CA GLY A 150 -9.90 8.66 -2.51
C GLY A 150 -8.64 8.47 -1.67
N SER A 151 -8.24 7.21 -1.41
CA SER A 151 -6.88 6.87 -1.01
C SER A 151 -5.96 6.82 -2.24
N PRO A 152 -4.63 6.99 -2.10
CA PRO A 152 -3.73 6.93 -3.25
C PRO A 152 -3.84 5.60 -4.00
N VAL A 153 -3.67 5.65 -5.32
CA VAL A 153 -3.50 4.47 -6.18
C VAL A 153 -2.04 4.03 -6.16
N GLY A 154 -1.80 2.78 -5.81
CA GLY A 154 -0.46 2.20 -5.74
C GLY A 154 0.00 1.73 -7.11
N LEU A 155 1.14 2.23 -7.57
CA LEU A 155 1.83 1.73 -8.77
C LEU A 155 3.09 1.00 -8.30
N LEU A 156 3.01 -0.33 -8.20
CA LEU A 156 3.95 -1.12 -7.40
C LEU A 156 4.65 -2.18 -8.23
N GLN A 157 5.98 -2.17 -8.24
CA GLN A 157 6.78 -3.26 -8.80
C GLN A 157 7.02 -4.32 -7.71
N LEU A 158 6.38 -5.48 -7.83
CA LEU A 158 6.31 -6.48 -6.74
C LEU A 158 6.94 -7.83 -7.12
N THR A 159 6.36 -8.53 -8.08
CA THR A 159 6.68 -9.94 -8.37
C THR A 159 7.66 -10.14 -9.52
N ASP A 160 7.80 -9.15 -10.40
CA ASP A 160 8.50 -9.27 -11.68
C ASP A 160 9.11 -7.93 -12.09
N PRO A 161 10.39 -7.90 -12.53
CA PRO A 161 11.04 -6.65 -12.96
C PRO A 161 10.41 -6.04 -14.21
N ASP A 162 9.79 -6.82 -15.08
CA ASP A 162 9.30 -6.31 -16.36
C ASP A 162 7.84 -5.82 -16.30
N SER A 163 7.24 -5.80 -15.12
CA SER A 163 5.86 -5.37 -14.92
C SER A 163 5.63 -4.67 -13.59
N PHE A 164 4.50 -3.99 -13.49
CA PHE A 164 4.04 -3.39 -12.25
C PHE A 164 2.55 -3.62 -12.07
N TRP A 165 2.11 -3.45 -10.82
CA TRP A 165 0.78 -3.68 -10.36
C TRP A 165 0.09 -2.37 -10.03
N VAL A 166 -1.19 -2.27 -10.36
CA VAL A 166 -2.06 -1.17 -9.92
C VAL A 166 -2.97 -1.70 -8.83
N LEU A 167 -2.85 -1.13 -7.62
CA LEU A 167 -3.68 -1.44 -6.46
C LEU A 167 -4.43 -0.17 -6.02
N GLY A 168 -5.72 -0.27 -5.72
CA GLY A 168 -6.53 0.89 -5.33
C GLY A 168 -7.93 0.49 -4.88
N ALA A 169 -8.84 1.45 -4.66
CA ALA A 169 -10.24 1.12 -4.47
C ALA A 169 -10.87 0.61 -5.77
N ASP A 170 -12.06 0.02 -5.69
CA ASP A 170 -12.73 -0.55 -6.88
C ASP A 170 -12.95 0.50 -7.97
N ALA A 171 -13.46 1.67 -7.59
CA ALA A 171 -13.70 2.78 -8.51
C ALA A 171 -12.39 3.24 -9.17
N ASP A 172 -11.33 3.43 -8.37
CA ASP A 172 -10.03 3.90 -8.87
C ASP A 172 -9.41 2.91 -9.85
N VAL A 173 -9.45 1.61 -9.54
CA VAL A 173 -8.90 0.55 -10.40
C VAL A 173 -9.68 0.45 -11.72
N LEU A 174 -11.00 0.59 -11.69
CA LEU A 174 -11.82 0.63 -12.89
C LEU A 174 -11.50 1.85 -13.76
N GLU A 175 -11.38 3.03 -13.16
CA GLU A 175 -11.01 4.25 -13.88
C GLU A 175 -9.61 4.14 -14.52
N VAL A 176 -8.64 3.56 -13.82
CA VAL A 176 -7.30 3.30 -14.37
C VAL A 176 -7.38 2.30 -15.53
N ALA A 177 -8.20 1.26 -15.42
CA ALA A 177 -8.37 0.28 -16.50
C ALA A 177 -8.95 0.92 -17.77
N GLU A 178 -9.94 1.80 -17.64
CA GLU A 178 -10.49 2.55 -18.79
C GLU A 178 -9.46 3.52 -19.39
N LEU A 179 -8.72 4.25 -18.55
CA LEU A 179 -7.61 5.09 -19.01
C LEU A 179 -6.56 4.27 -19.79
N CYS A 180 -6.20 3.08 -19.31
CA CYS A 180 -5.25 2.21 -20.01
C CYS A 180 -5.78 1.78 -21.38
N LYS A 181 -7.08 1.52 -21.52
CA LYS A 181 -7.70 1.21 -22.82
C LYS A 181 -7.64 2.40 -23.78
N GLU A 182 -7.85 3.62 -23.28
CA GLU A 182 -7.68 4.85 -24.08
C GLU A 182 -6.23 4.99 -24.56
N LEU A 183 -5.26 4.80 -23.65
CA LEU A 183 -3.82 4.90 -23.94
C LEU A 183 -3.34 3.84 -24.93
N ALA A 184 -3.93 2.64 -24.91
CA ALA A 184 -3.60 1.56 -25.84
C ALA A 184 -3.79 1.92 -27.33
N LEU A 185 -4.57 2.97 -27.63
CA LEU A 185 -4.77 3.45 -28.99
C LEU A 185 -3.53 4.15 -29.58
N PHE A 186 -2.63 4.65 -28.74
CA PHE A 186 -1.49 5.48 -29.19
C PHE A 186 -0.19 5.27 -28.40
N ARG A 187 -0.18 4.48 -27.32
CA ARG A 187 1.00 4.15 -26.52
C ARG A 187 1.26 2.63 -26.55
N LEU A 188 2.53 2.27 -26.59
CA LEU A 188 2.97 0.87 -26.60
C LEU A 188 2.77 0.21 -25.23
N GLY A 189 2.35 -1.06 -25.24
CA GLY A 189 2.32 -1.92 -24.05
C GLY A 189 0.99 -1.90 -23.29
N PHE A 190 0.19 -0.83 -23.40
CA PHE A 190 -1.12 -0.74 -22.74
C PHE A 190 -2.15 -1.73 -23.28
N ASP A 191 -1.96 -2.21 -24.52
CA ASP A 191 -2.71 -3.32 -25.12
C ASP A 191 -2.49 -4.66 -24.38
N ARG A 192 -1.46 -4.75 -23.53
CA ARG A 192 -1.15 -5.92 -22.70
C ARG A 192 -1.67 -5.82 -21.27
N LEU A 193 -2.53 -4.84 -20.98
CA LEU A 193 -3.22 -4.74 -19.70
C LEU A 193 -3.86 -6.08 -19.32
N SER A 194 -3.68 -6.49 -18.08
CA SER A 194 -4.33 -7.69 -17.53
C SER A 194 -4.99 -7.36 -16.21
N ALA A 195 -6.28 -7.64 -16.10
CA ALA A 195 -7.04 -7.49 -14.87
C ALA A 195 -7.17 -8.84 -14.16
N TYR A 196 -7.04 -8.84 -12.83
CA TYR A 196 -7.19 -10.04 -12.01
C TYR A 196 -8.40 -9.92 -11.11
N PHE A 197 -9.21 -10.98 -11.07
CA PHE A 197 -10.50 -10.98 -10.37
C PHE A 197 -10.42 -11.75 -9.06
N GLY A 198 -11.02 -11.18 -8.02
CA GLY A 198 -11.26 -11.86 -6.75
C GLY A 198 -12.45 -12.82 -6.80
N PRO A 199 -12.67 -13.59 -5.72
CA PRO A 199 -13.82 -14.50 -5.61
C PRO A 199 -15.20 -13.81 -5.64
N ASP A 200 -15.22 -12.49 -5.49
CA ASP A 200 -16.39 -11.62 -5.50
C ASP A 200 -16.69 -11.00 -6.89
N ASP A 201 -16.02 -11.50 -7.94
CA ASP A 201 -16.08 -10.98 -9.32
C ASP A 201 -15.63 -9.51 -9.46
N ARG A 202 -14.91 -8.97 -8.47
CA ARG A 202 -14.34 -7.62 -8.54
C ARG A 202 -12.90 -7.63 -9.01
N ILE A 203 -12.45 -6.52 -9.60
CA ILE A 203 -11.05 -6.36 -10.00
C ILE A 203 -10.20 -6.14 -8.75
N GLY A 204 -9.39 -7.12 -8.39
CA GLY A 204 -8.45 -7.05 -7.27
C GLY A 204 -7.24 -6.18 -7.58
N CYS A 205 -6.71 -6.30 -8.80
CA CYS A 205 -5.58 -5.52 -9.29
C CYS A 205 -5.50 -5.51 -10.82
N LEU A 206 -4.67 -4.61 -11.34
CA LEU A 206 -4.22 -4.62 -12.74
C LEU A 206 -2.73 -4.91 -12.81
N ARG A 207 -2.29 -5.50 -13.91
CA ARG A 207 -0.88 -5.66 -14.27
C ARG A 207 -0.60 -5.06 -15.63
N LEU A 208 0.48 -4.30 -15.72
CA LEU A 208 0.98 -3.66 -16.94
C LEU A 208 2.48 -3.91 -17.10
N PRO A 209 3.00 -3.96 -18.35
CA PRO A 209 4.44 -3.97 -18.59
C PRO A 209 5.10 -2.67 -18.10
N LEU A 210 6.35 -2.73 -17.64
CA LEU A 210 7.05 -1.58 -17.04
C LEU A 210 7.17 -0.36 -17.98
N ILE A 211 7.21 -0.57 -19.29
CA ILE A 211 7.21 0.52 -20.29
C ILE A 211 5.99 1.46 -20.17
N CYS A 212 4.89 0.98 -19.58
CA CYS A 212 3.66 1.75 -19.40
C CYS A 212 3.72 2.69 -18.18
N ARG A 213 4.72 2.54 -17.30
CA ARG A 213 4.81 3.24 -16.01
C ARG A 213 4.73 4.76 -16.18
N GLU A 214 5.73 5.35 -16.84
CA GLU A 214 5.88 6.80 -16.93
C GLU A 214 4.68 7.46 -17.65
N PRO A 215 4.19 6.94 -18.80
CA PRO A 215 2.99 7.49 -19.43
C PRO A 215 1.73 7.39 -18.54
N LEU A 216 1.58 6.31 -17.76
CA LEU A 216 0.42 6.16 -16.87
C LEU A 216 0.51 7.13 -15.69
N GLU A 217 1.69 7.25 -15.07
CA GLU A 217 1.94 8.21 -13.99
C GLU A 217 1.59 9.64 -14.41
N ASP A 218 2.09 10.07 -15.58
CA ASP A 218 1.83 11.42 -16.10
C ASP A 218 0.32 11.71 -16.28
N GLU A 219 -0.42 10.76 -16.86
CA GLU A 219 -1.85 10.91 -17.09
C GLU A 219 -2.66 10.91 -15.79
N LEU A 220 -2.30 10.06 -14.82
CA LEU A 220 -2.95 10.05 -13.51
C LEU A 220 -2.70 11.35 -12.76
N ILE A 221 -1.47 11.87 -12.79
CA ILE A 221 -1.12 13.17 -12.21
C ILE A 221 -1.89 14.30 -12.91
N ALA A 222 -1.97 14.29 -14.25
CA ALA A 222 -2.70 15.30 -15.02
C ALA A 222 -4.21 15.31 -14.70
N ARG A 223 -4.78 14.15 -14.39
CA ARG A 223 -6.17 13.98 -13.93
C ARG A 223 -6.36 14.29 -12.44
N GLY A 224 -5.29 14.62 -11.70
CA GLY A 224 -5.34 14.91 -10.27
C GLY A 224 -5.54 13.68 -9.38
N THR A 225 -5.27 12.49 -9.89
CA THR A 225 -5.30 11.24 -9.12
C THR A 225 -4.10 11.21 -8.17
N ASP A 226 -4.33 10.98 -6.87
CA ASP A 226 -3.23 10.78 -5.92
C ASP A 226 -2.63 9.39 -6.18
N ILE A 227 -1.33 9.34 -6.44
CA ILE A 227 -0.61 8.10 -6.73
C ILE A 227 0.52 7.87 -5.73
N GLU A 228 0.84 6.60 -5.54
CA GLU A 228 1.99 6.16 -4.76
C GLU A 228 2.85 5.18 -5.57
N PRO A 229 3.82 5.70 -6.36
CA PRO A 229 4.73 4.87 -7.13
C PRO A 229 5.81 4.24 -6.24
N ARG A 230 6.05 2.93 -6.41
CA ARG A 230 7.12 2.16 -5.75
C ARG A 230 7.75 1.20 -6.75
N PHE A 231 8.93 1.56 -7.25
CA PHE A 231 9.67 0.81 -8.26
C PHE A 231 11.06 0.45 -7.76
N TRP A 232 11.64 -0.59 -8.34
CA TRP A 232 13.03 -0.97 -8.11
C TRP A 232 13.89 0.07 -8.83
N GLU A 233 14.74 0.78 -8.09
CA GLU A 233 15.72 1.74 -8.64
C GLU A 233 17.03 1.05 -9.05
#